data_AF-A0A7S2ST89-F1
#
_entry.id   AF-A0A7S2ST89-F1
#
_cell.length_a   1.000
_cell.length_b   1.000
_cell.length_c   1.000
_cell.angle_alpha   90.00
_cell.angle_beta   90.00
_cell.angle_gamma   90.00
#
_symmetry.space_group_name_H-M   'P 1'
#
loop_
_entity.id
_entity.type
_entity.pdbx_description
1 polymer ?
#
loop_
_entity_poly.entity_id
_entity_poly.type
_entity_poly.pdbx_seq_one_letter_code
_entity_poly.pdbx_strand_id
1 'polypeptide(L)'
;KEWLAGYFEAVRLVAQAWGWNVAEARPMTPLEPGMGWTSWDVRLAKIIRSLWLFGARGYMVSMQSFARTIKPDGGLRYGRIRLDEVLFMVLPEASEEGG
;
A
#
# COMPACT_ATOMS: atom_id res chain seq x y z
N LYS A 1 -4.44 -15.96 11.23
CA LYS A 1 -4.37 -17.05 10.22
C LYS A 1 -3.02 -16.97 9.54
N GLU A 2 -2.34 -18.10 9.31
CA GLU A 2 -0.98 -18.15 8.76
C GLU A 2 -0.83 -17.42 7.42
N TRP A 3 -1.80 -17.57 6.52
CA TRP A 3 -1.79 -16.88 5.21
C TRP A 3 -1.74 -15.36 5.30
N LEU A 4 -2.32 -14.75 6.34
CA LEU A 4 -2.35 -13.29 6.50
C LEU A 4 -0.98 -12.76 6.90
N ALA A 5 -0.25 -13.50 7.74
CA ALA A 5 1.13 -13.18 8.07
C ALA A 5 2.02 -13.26 6.82
N GLY A 6 1.88 -14.31 6.01
CA GLY A 6 2.59 -14.43 4.73
C GLY A 6 2.25 -13.31 3.75
N TYR A 7 0.99 -12.86 3.73
CA TYR A 7 0.58 -11.70 2.93
C TYR A 7 1.25 -10.40 3.39
N PHE A 8 1.27 -10.12 4.70
CA PHE A 8 1.94 -8.92 5.22
C PHE A 8 3.44 -8.92 4.95
N GLU A 9 4.08 -10.08 5.07
CA GLU A 9 5.49 -10.24 4.70
C GLU A 9 5.71 -9.94 3.21
N ALA A 10 4.85 -10.45 2.32
CA ALA A 10 4.93 -10.14 0.90
C ALA A 10 4.77 -8.63 0.62
N VAL A 11 3.85 -7.94 1.32
CA VAL A 11 3.70 -6.48 1.20
C VAL A 11 4.96 -5.75 1.66
N ARG A 12 5.55 -6.16 2.79
CA ARG A 12 6.79 -5.58 3.32
C ARG A 12 7.93 -5.72 2.32
N LEU A 13 8.13 -6.91 1.76
CA LEU A 13 9.18 -7.17 0.77
C LEU A 13 9.01 -6.34 -0.50
N VAL A 14 7.78 -6.26 -1.04
CA VAL A 14 7.50 -5.44 -2.23
C VAL A 14 7.74 -3.96 -1.96
N ALA A 15 7.29 -3.44 -0.81
CA ALA A 15 7.52 -2.05 -0.45
C ALA A 15 9.01 -1.74 -0.25
N GLN A 16 9.77 -2.63 0.41
CA GLN A 16 11.22 -2.48 0.55
C GLN A 16 11.93 -2.50 -0.80
N ALA A 17 11.54 -3.39 -1.73
CA ALA A 17 12.06 -3.38 -3.10
C ALA A 17 11.75 -2.06 -3.85
N TRP A 18 10.67 -1.37 -3.47
CA TRP A 18 10.35 -0.03 -3.98
C TRP A 18 10.95 1.12 -3.16
N GLY A 19 11.75 0.83 -2.13
CA GLY A 19 12.39 1.83 -1.30
C GLY A 19 11.46 2.47 -0.26
N TRP A 20 10.43 1.76 0.21
CA TRP A 20 9.47 2.23 1.19
C TRP A 20 9.48 1.38 2.46
N ASN A 21 9.60 2.03 3.62
CA ASN A 21 9.41 1.39 4.91
C ASN A 21 7.92 1.43 5.28
N VAL A 22 7.24 0.28 5.19
CA VAL A 22 5.80 0.17 5.50
C VAL A 22 5.49 0.50 6.96
N ALA A 23 6.34 0.08 7.89
CA ALA A 23 6.10 0.27 9.32
C ALA A 23 6.17 1.75 9.72
N GLU A 24 7.11 2.48 9.14
CA GLU A 24 7.34 3.90 9.43
C GLU A 24 6.64 4.85 8.46
N ALA A 25 6.00 4.31 7.41
CA ALA A 25 5.35 5.06 6.34
C ALA A 25 6.25 6.18 5.75
N ARG A 26 7.50 5.83 5.44
CA ARG A 26 8.47 6.77 4.86
C ARG A 26 9.40 6.11 3.83
N PRO A 27 10.05 6.91 2.96
CA PRO A 27 11.10 6.40 2.09
C PRO A 27 12.27 5.82 2.89
N MET A 28 12.87 4.76 2.36
CA MET A 28 14.11 4.20 2.89
C MET A 28 15.30 5.05 2.43
N THR A 29 16.27 5.27 3.32
CA THR A 29 17.51 5.98 3.04
C THR A 29 18.67 5.34 3.80
N PRO A 30 19.78 4.97 3.13
CA PRO A 30 19.99 4.99 1.68
C PRO A 30 19.14 3.94 0.95
N LEU A 31 18.97 4.10 -0.37
CA LEU A 31 18.41 3.06 -1.23
C LEU A 31 19.55 2.16 -1.73
N GLU A 32 19.34 0.85 -1.66
CA GLU A 32 20.28 -0.13 -2.22
C GLU A 32 20.13 -0.22 -3.76
N PRO A 33 21.19 -0.61 -4.49
CA PRO A 33 21.11 -0.84 -5.93
C PRO A 33 19.96 -1.78 -6.31
N GLY A 34 19.12 -1.35 -7.26
CA GLY A 34 17.94 -2.09 -7.71
C GLY A 34 16.66 -1.79 -6.92
N MET A 35 16.73 -1.03 -5.82
CA MET A 35 15.54 -0.50 -5.16
C MET A 35 14.96 0.70 -5.90
N GLY A 36 13.63 0.77 -5.93
CA GLY A 36 12.90 1.94 -6.42
C GLY A 36 11.61 1.60 -7.14
N TRP A 37 10.77 2.63 -7.29
CA TRP A 37 9.52 2.50 -8.01
C TRP A 37 9.75 2.22 -9.51
N THR A 38 9.11 1.18 -10.03
CA THR A 38 9.25 0.74 -11.42
C THR A 38 7.90 0.68 -12.16
N SER A 39 6.99 1.63 -11.86
CA SER A 39 5.70 1.82 -12.57
C SER A 39 4.71 0.64 -12.50
N TRP A 40 4.64 -0.03 -11.34
CA TRP A 40 3.73 -1.16 -11.10
C TRP A 40 2.38 -0.74 -10.51
N ASP A 41 1.70 0.23 -11.15
CA ASP A 41 0.45 0.83 -10.66
C ASP A 41 -0.60 -0.21 -10.22
N VAL A 42 -0.81 -1.23 -11.07
CA VAL A 42 -1.79 -2.30 -10.82
C VAL A 42 -1.45 -3.09 -9.56
N ARG A 43 -0.16 -3.37 -9.32
CA ARG A 43 0.28 -4.13 -8.14
C ARG A 43 0.06 -3.31 -6.87
N LEU A 44 0.41 -2.04 -6.90
CA LEU A 44 0.21 -1.13 -5.76
C LEU A 44 -1.28 -0.96 -5.43
N ALA A 45 -2.13 -0.73 -6.44
CA ALA A 45 -3.56 -0.62 -6.25
C ALA A 45 -4.17 -1.92 -5.68
N LYS A 46 -3.75 -3.08 -6.16
CA LYS A 46 -4.18 -4.38 -5.62
C LYS A 46 -3.74 -4.57 -4.17
N ILE A 47 -2.51 -4.19 -3.81
CA ILE A 47 -2.03 -4.23 -2.42
C ILE A 47 -2.94 -3.38 -1.52
N ILE A 48 -3.19 -2.12 -1.87
CA ILE A 48 -4.02 -1.22 -1.06
C ILE A 48 -5.45 -1.78 -0.90
N ARG A 49 -6.06 -2.25 -1.99
CA ARG A 49 -7.41 -2.85 -1.97
C ARG A 49 -7.47 -4.10 -1.11
N SER A 50 -6.48 -4.99 -1.19
CA SER A 50 -6.43 -6.19 -0.35
C SER A 50 -6.24 -5.86 1.12
N LEU A 51 -5.40 -4.88 1.45
CA LEU A 51 -5.23 -4.41 2.83
C LEU A 51 -6.51 -3.83 3.42
N TRP A 52 -7.29 -3.12 2.60
CA TRP A 52 -8.65 -2.70 2.97
C TRP A 52 -9.57 -3.90 3.19
N LEU A 53 -9.61 -4.88 2.28
CA LEU A 53 -10.43 -6.10 2.45
C LEU A 53 -10.08 -6.87 3.73
N PHE A 54 -8.83 -6.82 4.18
CA PHE A 54 -8.35 -7.52 5.38
C PHE A 54 -8.46 -6.68 6.67
N GLY A 55 -8.97 -5.44 6.61
CA GLY A 55 -9.04 -4.57 7.78
C GLY A 55 -7.68 -4.09 8.29
N ALA A 56 -6.62 -4.19 7.48
CA ALA A 56 -5.24 -3.91 7.88
C ALA A 56 -4.91 -2.41 7.77
N ARG A 57 -5.53 -1.59 8.64
CA ARG A 57 -5.49 -0.11 8.57
C ARG A 57 -4.09 0.47 8.45
N GLY A 58 -3.16 0.09 9.32
CA GLY A 58 -1.80 0.68 9.33
C GLY A 58 -1.05 0.47 8.03
N TYR A 59 -1.06 -0.76 7.52
CA TYR A 59 -0.45 -1.09 6.23
C TYR A 59 -1.17 -0.40 5.07
N MET A 60 -2.50 -0.35 5.08
CA MET A 60 -3.29 0.31 4.03
C MET A 60 -2.91 1.79 3.90
N VAL A 61 -2.92 2.52 5.03
CA VAL A 61 -2.56 3.94 5.07
C VAL A 61 -1.12 4.17 4.64
N SER A 62 -0.19 3.33 5.11
CA SER A 62 1.23 3.40 4.72
C SER A 62 1.42 3.23 3.21
N MET A 63 0.76 2.25 2.59
CA MET A 63 0.85 2.03 1.14
C MET A 63 0.13 3.12 0.34
N GLN A 64 -0.93 3.74 0.86
CA GLN A 64 -1.53 4.94 0.25
C GLN A 64 -0.56 6.13 0.32
N SER A 65 0.16 6.32 1.43
CA SER A 65 1.19 7.37 1.55
C SER A 65 2.33 7.15 0.55
N PHE A 66 2.77 5.91 0.37
CA PHE A 66 3.71 5.57 -0.70
C PHE A 66 3.15 5.96 -2.07
N ALA A 67 1.91 5.58 -2.39
CA ALA A 67 1.26 5.92 -3.65
C ALA A 67 1.21 7.42 -3.91
N ARG A 68 0.91 8.23 -2.89
CA ARG A 68 0.93 9.71 -3.00
C ARG A 68 2.34 10.28 -3.16
N THR A 69 3.36 9.60 -2.63
CA THR A 69 4.77 10.02 -2.80
C THR A 69 5.22 9.85 -4.25
N ILE A 70 4.85 8.73 -4.89
CA ILE A 70 5.22 8.46 -6.28
C ILE A 70 4.30 9.14 -7.30
N LYS A 71 3.06 9.46 -6.91
CA LYS A 71 2.00 10.03 -7.75
C LYS A 71 1.18 11.04 -6.95
N PRO A 72 1.72 12.24 -6.69
CA PRO A 72 1.07 13.25 -5.85
C PRO A 72 -0.29 13.71 -6.39
N ASP A 73 -0.42 13.79 -7.72
CA ASP A 73 -1.66 14.19 -8.40
C ASP A 73 -2.56 12.98 -8.78
N GLY A 74 -2.24 11.80 -8.25
CA GLY A 74 -2.85 10.53 -8.67
C GLY A 74 -2.33 10.03 -10.02
N GLY A 75 -3.11 9.19 -10.69
CA GLY A 75 -2.76 8.61 -11.98
C GLY A 75 -2.28 7.15 -11.92
N LEU A 76 -2.70 6.37 -10.92
CA LEU A 76 -2.59 4.92 -10.97
C LEU A 76 -3.49 4.38 -12.09
N ARG A 77 -2.94 3.56 -12.98
CA ARG A 77 -3.68 3.08 -14.17
C ARG A 77 -3.52 1.60 -14.48
N TYR A 78 -4.56 1.05 -15.08
CA TYR A 78 -4.53 -0.20 -15.84
C TYR A 78 -5.03 0.05 -17.26
N GLY A 79 -4.11 0.25 -18.20
CA GLY A 79 -4.46 0.72 -19.54
C GLY A 79 -5.23 2.05 -19.48
N ARG A 80 -6.49 2.05 -19.90
CA ARG A 80 -7.37 3.23 -19.86
C ARG A 80 -8.11 3.41 -18.53
N ILE A 81 -8.09 2.42 -17.65
CA ILE A 81 -8.81 2.43 -16.37
C ILE A 81 -7.98 3.18 -15.32
N ARG A 82 -8.62 4.10 -14.61
CA ARG A 82 -8.04 4.80 -13.45
C ARG A 82 -8.27 3.95 -12.20
N LEU A 83 -7.24 3.87 -11.35
CA LEU A 83 -7.22 3.09 -10.11
C LEU A 83 -7.07 3.98 -8.86
N ASP A 84 -7.28 5.28 -9.01
CA ASP A 84 -7.06 6.29 -7.96
C ASP A 84 -8.05 6.17 -6.80
N GLU A 85 -9.15 5.41 -6.96
CA GLU A 85 -10.09 5.14 -5.88
C GLU A 85 -9.41 4.56 -4.64
N VAL A 86 -8.32 3.80 -4.82
CA VAL A 86 -7.56 3.20 -3.72
C VAL A 86 -6.91 4.25 -2.81
N LEU A 87 -6.69 5.47 -3.30
CA LEU A 87 -6.16 6.59 -2.52
C LEU A 87 -7.19 7.17 -1.54
N PHE A 88 -8.47 6.84 -1.72
CA PHE A 88 -9.58 7.39 -0.92
C PHE A 88 -10.32 6.30 -0.14
N MET A 89 -9.93 5.04 -0.27
CA MET A 89 -10.50 3.94 0.51
C MET A 89 -10.23 4.15 1.99
N VAL A 90 -11.29 4.04 2.79
CA VAL A 90 -11.25 4.12 4.25
C VAL A 90 -11.86 2.86 4.84
N LEU A 91 -11.28 2.39 5.94
CA LEU A 91 -11.91 1.36 6.77
C LEU A 91 -12.94 2.03 7.68
N PRO A 92 -14.13 1.42 7.88
CA PRO A 92 -15.07 1.93 8.87
C PRO A 92 -14.39 2.04 10.23
N GLU A 93 -14.76 3.06 10.99
CA GLU A 93 -14.39 3.11 12.40
C GLU A 93 -14.99 1.89 13.09
N ALA A 94 -14.24 1.28 14.01
CA ALA A 94 -14.82 0.23 14.83
C ALA A 94 -15.96 0.89 15.60
N SER A 95 -17.20 0.52 15.29
CA SER A 95 -18.34 0.89 16.12
C SER A 95 -18.05 0.40 17.53
N GLU A 96 -18.09 1.32 18.50
CA GLU A 96 -18.14 1.01 19.93
C GLU A 96 -19.47 0.28 20.24
N GLU A 97 -19.62 -0.95 19.75
CA GLU A 97 -20.75 -1.80 20.10
C GLU A 97 -20.26 -3.21 20.37
N GLY A 98 -20.23 -3.55 21.66
CA GLY A 98 -20.04 -4.90 22.17
C GLY A 98 -19.08 -4.98 23.36
N GLY A 99 -19.50 -4.41 24.49
CA GLY A 99 -18.96 -4.77 25.81
C GLY A 99 -19.37 -6.16 26.27
#